data_AF-A0A914YQF8-F1
#
_entry.id   AF-A0A914YQF8-F1
#
_cell.length_a   1.000
_cell.length_b   1.000
_cell.length_c   1.000
_cell.angle_alpha   90.00
_cell.angle_beta   90.00
_cell.angle_gamma   90.00
#
_symmetry.space_group_name_H-M   'P 1'
#
loop_
_entity.id
_entity.type
_entity.pdbx_description
1 polymer ?
#
loop_
_entity_poly.entity_id
_entity_poly.type
_entity_poly.pdbx_seq_one_letter_code
_entity_poly.pdbx_strand_id
1 'polypeptide(L)'
;MLAVSLISTGHFFYWVLQCCFTNAYVIKLLRSFLLIHSKSTFVEKFFKIIGRDGMFILHQIALNIGDLPASYLALAMLNIVEDLETKGEDASLLLEKGPKSV
;
A
#
# COMPACT_ATOMS: atom_id res chain seq x y z
N MET A 1 25.95 -22.73 -17.87
CA MET A 1 25.96 -22.08 -16.54
C MET A 1 26.05 -20.55 -16.62
N LEU A 2 26.98 -19.96 -17.41
CA LEU A 2 27.11 -18.49 -17.55
C LEU A 2 25.84 -17.77 -18.02
N ALA A 3 25.13 -18.30 -19.02
CA ALA A 3 23.87 -17.70 -19.50
C ALA A 3 22.78 -17.64 -18.42
N VAL A 4 22.64 -18.71 -17.63
CA VAL A 4 21.68 -18.79 -16.51
C VAL A 4 22.08 -17.81 -15.41
N SER A 5 23.37 -17.67 -15.12
CA SER A 5 23.89 -16.70 -14.16
C SER A 5 23.58 -15.26 -14.57
N LEU A 6 23.77 -14.91 -15.84
CA LEU A 6 23.49 -13.55 -16.34
C LEU A 6 21.99 -13.23 -16.29
N ILE A 7 21.13 -14.16 -16.71
CA ILE A 7 19.68 -14.00 -16.65
C ILE A 7 19.20 -13.88 -15.18
N SER A 8 19.70 -14.73 -14.30
CA SER A 8 19.35 -14.70 -12.87
C SER A 8 19.81 -13.41 -12.19
N THR A 9 21.02 -12.94 -12.51
CA THR A 9 21.58 -11.69 -11.98
C THR A 9 20.77 -10.48 -12.47
N GLY A 10 20.39 -10.46 -13.76
CA GLY A 10 19.51 -9.42 -14.31
C GLY A 10 18.14 -9.41 -13.64
N HIS A 11 17.55 -10.58 -13.40
CA HIS A 11 16.27 -10.71 -12.70
C HIS A 11 16.37 -10.26 -11.23
N PHE A 12 17.48 -10.54 -10.55
CA PHE A 12 17.76 -10.04 -9.21
C PHE A 12 17.81 -8.51 -9.18
N PHE A 13 18.58 -7.88 -10.08
CA PHE A 13 18.64 -6.42 -10.13
C PHE A 13 17.29 -5.80 -10.49
N TYR A 14 16.53 -6.40 -11.41
CA TYR A 14 15.17 -5.98 -11.72
C TYR A 14 14.29 -5.97 -10.46
N TRP A 15 14.29 -7.05 -9.67
CA TRP A 15 13.52 -7.12 -8.43
C TRP A 15 14.02 -6.19 -7.33
N VAL A 16 15.33 -5.96 -7.21
CA VAL A 16 15.88 -4.99 -6.26
C VAL A 16 15.45 -3.57 -6.63
N LEU A 17 15.56 -3.21 -7.91
CA LEU A 17 15.04 -1.94 -8.44
C LEU A 17 13.53 -1.85 -8.23
N GLN A 18 12.79 -2.91 -8.50
CA GLN A 18 11.34 -2.97 -8.30
C GLN A 18 11.01 -2.75 -6.81
N CYS A 19 11.64 -3.45 -5.87
CA CYS A 19 11.42 -3.24 -4.43
C CYS A 19 11.76 -1.80 -3.99
N CYS A 20 12.80 -1.20 -4.58
CA CYS A 20 13.21 0.17 -4.25
C CYS A 20 12.31 1.26 -4.88
N PHE A 21 11.82 1.07 -6.12
CA PHE A 21 11.15 2.11 -6.90
C PHE A 21 9.63 1.90 -7.10
N THR A 22 9.12 0.67 -7.00
CA THR A 22 7.73 0.33 -7.42
C THR A 22 6.66 0.77 -6.43
N ASN A 23 7.07 1.22 -5.24
CA ASN A 23 6.17 1.94 -4.37
C ASN A 23 5.52 3.13 -5.11
N ALA A 24 6.25 3.86 -5.96
CA ALA A 24 5.72 5.10 -6.52
C ALA A 24 4.55 4.91 -7.51
N TYR A 25 4.57 3.89 -8.38
CA TYR A 25 3.56 3.73 -9.43
C TYR A 25 2.23 3.23 -8.86
N VAL A 26 2.24 2.13 -8.11
CA VAL A 26 1.01 1.53 -7.56
C VAL A 26 0.39 2.44 -6.51
N ILE A 27 1.19 3.08 -5.66
CA ILE A 27 0.67 4.08 -4.70
C ILE A 27 0.04 5.25 -5.44
N LYS A 28 0.61 5.69 -6.56
CA LYS A 28 0.03 6.79 -7.37
C LYS A 28 -1.30 6.37 -8.01
N LEU A 29 -1.39 5.17 -8.58
CA LEU A 29 -2.62 4.63 -9.15
C LEU A 29 -3.71 4.52 -8.08
N LEU A 30 -3.37 3.94 -6.93
CA LEU A 30 -4.28 3.74 -5.81
C LEU A 30 -4.73 5.09 -5.23
N ARG A 31 -3.81 6.05 -5.07
CA ARG A 31 -4.12 7.41 -4.62
C ARG A 31 -5.09 8.09 -5.59
N SER A 32 -4.86 7.99 -6.90
CA SER A 32 -5.78 8.53 -7.90
C SER A 32 -7.18 7.89 -7.81
N PHE A 33 -7.25 6.57 -7.57
CA PHE A 33 -8.53 5.89 -7.38
C PHE A 33 -9.26 6.33 -6.11
N LEU A 34 -8.55 6.43 -4.99
CA LEU A 34 -9.12 6.85 -3.70
C LEU A 34 -9.60 8.29 -3.71
N LEU A 35 -8.86 9.19 -4.39
CA LEU A 35 -9.25 10.60 -4.56
C LEU A 35 -10.54 10.79 -5.37
N ILE A 36 -10.93 9.81 -6.19
CA ILE A 36 -12.22 9.85 -6.91
C ILE A 36 -13.39 9.56 -5.95
N HIS A 37 -13.18 8.68 -4.97
CA HIS A 37 -14.24 8.19 -4.08
C HIS A 37 -14.34 8.92 -2.74
N SER A 38 -13.27 9.61 -2.31
CA SER A 38 -13.19 10.25 -0.99
C SER A 38 -12.55 11.64 -1.05
N LYS A 39 -12.74 12.43 0.01
CA LYS A 39 -12.12 13.75 0.17
C LYS A 39 -10.61 13.61 0.37
N SER A 40 -9.85 14.50 -0.28
CA SER A 40 -8.38 14.52 -0.22
C SER A 40 -7.81 14.48 1.20
N THR A 41 -8.47 15.10 2.17
CA THR A 41 -8.01 15.12 3.56
C THR A 41 -7.98 13.73 4.21
N PHE A 42 -8.99 12.90 3.98
CA PHE A 42 -9.04 11.54 4.55
C PHE A 42 -8.06 10.62 3.84
N VAL A 43 -7.90 10.79 2.52
CA VAL A 43 -6.91 10.04 1.73
C VAL A 43 -5.49 10.30 2.25
N GLU A 44 -5.13 11.55 2.50
CA GLU A 44 -3.79 11.88 3.03
C GLU A 44 -3.57 11.33 4.44
N LYS A 45 -4.59 11.40 5.31
CA LYS A 45 -4.53 10.80 6.64
C LYS A 45 -4.43 9.28 6.57
N PHE A 46 -5.17 8.63 5.68
CA PHE A 46 -5.08 7.19 5.44
C PHE A 46 -3.66 6.78 5.06
N PHE A 47 -3.03 7.48 4.10
CA PHE A 47 -1.63 7.21 3.74
C PHE A 47 -0.65 7.47 4.89
N LYS A 48 -0.94 8.43 5.77
CA LYS A 48 -0.15 8.70 6.97
C LYS A 48 -0.30 7.59 8.02
N ILE A 49 -1.51 7.09 8.24
CA ILE A 49 -1.83 6.03 9.20
C ILE A 49 -1.22 4.71 8.74
N ILE A 50 -1.49 4.29 7.51
CA ILE A 50 -1.04 3.00 6.99
C ILE A 50 0.49 2.89 6.90
N GLY A 51 1.16 4.04 6.76
CA GLY A 51 2.61 4.14 6.79
C GLY A 51 3.31 3.37 5.66
N ARG A 52 4.64 3.26 5.77
CA ARG A 52 5.48 2.61 4.75
C ARG A 52 5.16 1.11 4.59
N ASP A 53 4.92 0.42 5.71
CA ASP A 53 4.73 -1.03 5.71
C ASP A 53 3.38 -1.43 5.14
N GLY A 54 2.31 -0.72 5.52
CA GLY A 54 1.00 -0.99 4.95
C GLY A 54 0.91 -0.60 3.47
N MET A 55 1.62 0.46 3.04
CA MET A 55 1.77 0.75 1.60
C MET A 55 2.50 -0.38 0.85
N PHE A 56 3.55 -0.95 1.45
CA PHE A 56 4.26 -2.10 0.87
C PHE A 56 3.36 -3.34 0.75
N ILE A 57 2.57 -3.66 1.79
CA ILE A 57 1.63 -4.79 1.76
C ILE A 57 0.58 -4.57 0.68
N LEU A 58 0.01 -3.36 0.61
CA LEU A 58 -1.02 -3.02 -0.39
C LEU A 58 -0.47 -3.12 -1.82
N HIS A 59 0.80 -2.75 -2.01
CA HIS A 59 1.52 -2.96 -3.26
C HIS A 59 1.69 -4.44 -3.59
N GLN A 60 2.07 -5.27 -2.62
CA GLN A 60 2.17 -6.72 -2.83
C GLN A 60 0.83 -7.37 -3.14
N ILE A 61 -0.25 -6.90 -2.52
CA ILE A 61 -1.61 -7.35 -2.83
C ILE A 61 -1.97 -7.00 -4.27
N ALA A 62 -1.67 -5.78 -4.72
CA ALA A 62 -1.90 -5.36 -6.11
C ALA A 62 -1.08 -6.20 -7.11
N LEU A 63 0.18 -6.53 -6.80
CA LEU A 63 1.01 -7.37 -7.65
C LEU A 63 0.52 -8.83 -7.74
N ASN A 64 0.01 -9.39 -6.64
CA ASN A 64 -0.39 -10.80 -6.61
C ASN A 64 -1.84 -11.03 -7.06
N ILE A 65 -2.76 -10.13 -6.71
CA ILE A 65 -4.21 -10.28 -6.97
C ILE A 65 -4.67 -9.38 -8.13
N GLY A 66 -3.99 -8.26 -8.35
CA GLY A 66 -4.31 -7.27 -9.38
C GLY A 66 -4.74 -5.92 -8.81
N ASP A 67 -4.69 -4.89 -9.66
CA ASP A 67 -4.92 -3.49 -9.27
C ASP A 67 -6.36 -3.22 -8.83
N LEU A 68 -7.35 -3.81 -9.51
CA LEU A 68 -8.78 -3.61 -9.23
C LEU A 68 -9.20 -4.13 -7.84
N PRO A 69 -8.93 -5.40 -7.45
CA PRO A 69 -9.26 -5.87 -6.11
C PRO A 69 -8.48 -5.13 -5.01
N ALA A 70 -7.23 -4.74 -5.28
CA ALA A 70 -6.45 -3.93 -4.34
C ALA A 70 -7.05 -2.54 -4.12
N SER A 71 -7.61 -1.92 -5.17
CA SER A 71 -8.26 -0.61 -5.04
C SER A 71 -9.55 -0.66 -4.23
N TYR A 72 -10.34 -1.72 -4.35
CA TYR A 72 -11.51 -1.95 -3.48
C TYR A 72 -11.11 -2.19 -2.02
N LEU A 73 -10.05 -2.96 -1.78
CA LEU A 73 -9.53 -3.19 -0.43
C LEU A 73 -9.09 -1.86 0.21
N ALA A 74 -8.32 -1.06 -0.53
CA ALA A 74 -7.85 0.24 -0.06
C ALA A 74 -9.02 1.19 0.26
N LEU A 75 -10.08 1.17 -0.56
CA LEU A 75 -11.28 1.95 -0.33
C LEU A 75 -12.04 1.49 0.92
N ALA A 76 -12.15 0.18 1.13
CA ALA A 76 -12.77 -0.36 2.34
C ALA A 76 -12.00 0.05 3.60
N MET A 77 -10.66 -0.01 3.55
CA MET A 77 -9.81 0.45 4.66
C MET A 77 -9.95 1.95 4.91
N LEU A 78 -10.03 2.76 3.85
CA LEU A 78 -10.26 4.20 3.94
C LEU A 78 -11.61 4.51 4.61
N ASN A 79 -12.68 3.81 4.22
CA ASN A 79 -14.00 4.00 4.82
C ASN A 79 -14.01 3.70 6.33
N ILE A 80 -13.23 2.72 6.79
CA ILE A 80 -13.08 2.43 8.22
C ILE A 80 -12.37 3.58 8.92
N VAL A 81 -11.31 4.12 8.32
CA VAL A 81 -10.59 5.28 8.87
C VAL A 81 -11.52 6.49 8.97
N GLU A 82 -12.33 6.76 7.94
CA GLU A 82 -13.31 7.84 7.95
C GLU A 82 -14.38 7.66 9.03
N ASP A 83 -14.90 6.46 9.21
CA ASP A 83 -15.90 6.14 10.25
C ASP A 83 -15.34 6.37 11.66
N LEU A 84 -14.09 5.95 11.90
CA LEU A 84 -13.42 6.16 13.19
C LEU A 84 -13.15 7.64 13.48
N GLU A 85 -12.69 8.40 12.49
CA GLU A 85 -12.53 9.85 12.64
C GLU A 85 -13.87 10.53 12.90
N THR A 86 -14.93 10.10 12.24
CA THR A 86 -16.28 10.66 12.44
C THR A 86 -16.79 10.38 13.87
N LYS A 87 -16.37 9.25 14.46
CA LYS A 87 -16.66 8.88 15.86
C LYS A 87 -15.75 9.56 16.88
N GLY A 88 -14.74 10.31 16.44
CA GLY A 88 -13.76 10.98 17.31
C GLY A 88 -12.73 10.02 17.91
N GLU A 89 -12.60 8.80 17.39
CA GLU A 89 -11.58 7.84 17.79
C GLU A 89 -10.34 7.99 16.89
N ASP A 90 -9.17 8.05 17.51
CA ASP A 90 -7.91 8.19 16.78
C ASP A 90 -7.60 6.87 16.05
N ALA A 91 -7.75 6.84 14.72
CA ALA A 91 -7.54 5.64 13.90
C ALA A 91 -6.11 5.06 14.04
N SER A 92 -5.16 5.87 14.51
CA SER A 92 -3.80 5.44 14.89
C SER A 92 -3.79 4.35 15.99
N LEU A 93 -4.82 4.31 16.85
CA LEU A 93 -4.96 3.32 17.93
C LEU A 93 -5.18 1.90 17.40
N LEU A 94 -5.72 1.74 16.18
CA LEU A 94 -5.88 0.42 15.58
C LEU A 94 -4.55 -0.26 15.26
N LEU A 95 -3.53 0.53 14.90
CA LEU A 95 -2.20 0.03 14.61
C LEU A 95 -1.37 -0.22 15.87
N GLU A 96 -1.69 0.48 16.96
CA GLU A 96 -1.03 0.27 18.26
C GLU A 96 -1.50 -1.01 18.97
N LYS A 97 -2.74 -1.45 18.69
CA LYS A 97 -3.32 -2.68 19.25
C LYS A 97 -2.79 -3.98 18.63
N GLY A 98 -2.05 -3.92 17.53
CA GLY A 98 -1.43 -5.10 16.91
C GLY A 98 -0.15 -5.51 17.64
N PRO A 99 0.16 -6.82 17.80
CA PRO A 99 1.45 -7.24 18.32
C PRO A 99 2.55 -6.68 17.40
N LYS A 100 3.39 -5.80 17.94
CA LYS A 100 4.54 -5.27 17.22
C LYS A 100 5.45 -6.44 16.88
N SER A 101 5.58 -6.76 15.59
CA SER A 101 6.56 -7.73 15.11
C SER A 101 7.95 -7.18 15.41
N VAL A 102 8.64 -7.83 16.36
CA VAL A 102 10.03 -7.58 16.74
C VAL A 102 10.97 -8.03 15.63
#